data_AF-A0A378R5P9-F1
#
_entry.id   AF-A0A378R5P9-F1
#
_cell.length_a   1.000
_cell.length_b   1.000
_cell.length_c   1.000
_cell.angle_alpha   90.00
_cell.angle_beta   90.00
_cell.angle_gamma   90.00
#
_symmetry.space_group_name_H-M   'P 1'
#
loop_
_entity.id
_entity.type
_entity.pdbx_description
1 polymer ?
#
loop_
_entity_poly.entity_id
_entity_poly.type
_entity_poly.pdbx_seq_one_letter_code
_entity_poly.pdbx_strand_id
1 'polypeptide(L)'
;MSGFVFAIKWLTLYKIIDKSANMDLQSTFCRRFKQARKAKNLSQEKLGVLIGLDEFVASTRINRYEKGVHLPDLTTLQNIAHALDVPSAYFFADDELTHIILAHHHKTNTLKTDTP
;
A
#
# COMPACT_ATOMS: atom_id res chain seq x y z
N MET A 1 -4.31 47.11 -11.71
CA MET A 1 -3.39 45.97 -11.75
C MET A 1 -4.10 44.78 -11.14
N SER A 2 -4.25 43.76 -11.96
CA SER A 2 -5.42 42.90 -12.11
C SER A 2 -5.37 41.65 -11.23
N GLY A 3 -6.55 41.21 -10.75
CA GLY A 3 -6.78 39.98 -9.98
C GLY A 3 -6.27 38.68 -10.63
N PHE A 4 -5.72 38.76 -11.85
CA PHE A 4 -5.01 37.69 -12.53
C PHE A 4 -3.70 37.30 -11.84
N VAL A 5 -2.93 38.26 -11.32
CA VAL A 5 -1.72 37.97 -10.54
C VAL A 5 -2.07 37.36 -9.18
N PHE A 6 -3.21 37.76 -8.61
CA PHE A 6 -3.73 37.18 -7.37
C PHE A 6 -4.22 35.75 -7.61
N ALA A 7 -4.93 35.48 -8.72
CA ALA A 7 -5.38 34.14 -9.09
C ALA A 7 -4.22 33.17 -9.32
N ILE A 8 -3.14 33.59 -10.00
CA ILE A 8 -1.95 32.72 -10.18
C ILE A 8 -1.23 32.49 -8.85
N LYS A 9 -1.08 33.53 -8.01
CA LYS A 9 -0.48 33.37 -6.68
C LYS A 9 -1.36 32.49 -5.79
N TRP A 10 -2.68 32.60 -5.87
CA TRP A 10 -3.66 31.77 -5.16
C TRP A 10 -3.65 30.32 -5.66
N LEU A 11 -3.54 30.08 -6.97
CA LEU A 11 -3.44 28.73 -7.56
C LEU A 11 -2.13 28.02 -7.19
N THR A 12 -1.02 28.78 -7.17
CA THR A 12 0.30 28.25 -6.80
C THR A 12 0.37 27.99 -5.29
N LEU A 13 -0.20 28.87 -4.46
CA LEU A 13 -0.29 28.68 -3.02
C LEU A 13 -1.25 27.54 -2.66
N TYR A 14 -2.38 27.39 -3.36
CA TYR A 14 -3.34 26.31 -3.16
C TYR A 14 -2.74 24.93 -3.47
N LYS A 15 -1.98 24.80 -4.57
CA LYS A 15 -1.21 23.57 -4.89
C LYS A 15 -0.13 23.23 -3.85
N ILE A 16 0.38 24.23 -3.13
CA ILE A 16 1.36 24.03 -2.04
C ILE A 16 0.66 23.64 -0.73
N ILE A 17 -0.51 24.21 -0.45
CA ILE A 17 -1.30 23.94 0.76
C ILE A 17 -1.96 22.55 0.72
N ASP A 18 -2.37 22.06 -0.46
CA ASP A 18 -2.97 20.73 -0.63
C ASP A 18 -1.98 19.57 -0.40
N LYS A 19 -0.67 19.87 -0.40
CA LYS A 19 0.40 18.87 -0.26
C LYS A 19 0.71 18.50 1.21
N SER A 20 0.26 19.27 2.20
CA SER A 20 0.73 19.12 3.59
C SER A 20 -0.31 18.71 4.63
N ALA A 21 -1.60 18.54 4.28
CA ALA A 21 -2.65 18.32 5.29
C ALA A 21 -3.40 16.98 5.17
N ASN A 22 -3.07 16.13 4.19
CA ASN A 22 -3.59 14.77 4.13
C ASN A 22 -2.42 13.79 4.08
N MET A 23 -2.36 12.90 5.06
CA MET A 23 -1.49 11.73 5.06
C MET A 23 -1.71 11.02 3.72
N ASP A 24 -0.76 11.11 2.79
CA ASP A 24 -0.98 10.57 1.45
C ASP A 24 -1.20 9.05 1.55
N LEU A 25 -2.44 8.61 1.32
CA LEU A 25 -2.87 7.23 1.45
C LEU A 25 -2.03 6.32 0.54
N GLN A 26 -1.61 6.85 -0.61
CA GLN A 26 -0.70 6.17 -1.54
C GLN A 26 0.69 6.01 -0.94
N SER A 27 1.28 7.03 -0.31
CA SER A 27 2.54 6.91 0.40
C SER A 27 2.47 5.90 1.56
N THR A 28 1.34 5.87 2.29
CA THR A 28 1.09 4.89 3.36
C THR A 28 1.04 3.47 2.80
N PHE A 29 0.29 3.27 1.71
CA PHE A 29 0.26 2.02 0.96
C PHE A 29 1.66 1.56 0.55
N CYS A 30 2.44 2.42 -0.10
CA CYS A 30 3.78 2.08 -0.60
C CYS A 30 4.72 1.65 0.54
N ARG A 31 4.71 2.41 1.65
CA ARG A 31 5.50 2.13 2.84
C ARG A 31 5.10 0.79 3.47
N ARG A 32 3.79 0.58 3.70
CA ARG A 32 3.24 -0.65 4.29
C ARG A 32 3.48 -1.87 3.44
N PHE A 33 3.25 -1.75 2.14
CA PHE A 33 3.43 -2.83 1.20
C PHE A 33 4.86 -3.36 1.22
N LYS A 34 5.85 -2.44 1.15
CA LYS A 34 7.27 -2.79 1.25
C LYS A 34 7.63 -3.38 2.62
N GLN A 35 7.06 -2.86 3.71
CA GLN A 35 7.27 -3.40 5.06
C GLN A 35 6.77 -4.84 5.18
N ALA A 36 5.54 -5.13 4.75
CA ALA A 36 4.97 -6.48 4.82
C ALA A 36 5.74 -7.48 3.96
N ARG A 37 6.14 -7.08 2.73
CA ARG A 37 6.99 -7.94 1.88
C ARG A 37 8.32 -8.29 2.55
N LYS A 38 8.98 -7.30 3.14
CA LYS A 38 10.25 -7.52 3.85
C LYS A 38 10.05 -8.40 5.10
N ALA A 39 8.97 -8.22 5.84
CA ALA A 39 8.65 -9.05 7.00
C ALA A 39 8.46 -10.54 6.63
N LYS A 40 7.96 -10.82 5.42
CA LYS A 40 7.87 -12.18 4.87
C LYS A 40 9.13 -12.67 4.15
N ASN A 41 10.22 -11.90 4.16
CA ASN A 41 11.49 -12.23 3.50
C ASN A 41 11.34 -12.57 2.00
N LEU A 42 10.42 -11.91 1.31
CA LEU A 42 10.19 -12.12 -0.12
C LEU A 42 10.96 -11.08 -0.96
N SER A 43 11.61 -11.52 -2.03
CA SER A 43 12.07 -10.62 -3.08
C SER A 43 10.87 -10.04 -3.84
N GLN A 44 11.06 -8.94 -4.57
CA GLN A 44 10.00 -8.36 -5.41
C GLN A 44 9.54 -9.36 -6.48
N GLU A 45 10.49 -10.06 -7.11
CA GLU A 45 10.24 -11.12 -8.07
C GLU A 45 9.43 -12.27 -7.45
N LYS A 46 9.88 -12.81 -6.31
CA LYS A 46 9.21 -13.93 -5.64
C LYS A 46 7.78 -13.58 -5.25
N LEU A 47 7.55 -12.37 -4.73
CA LEU A 47 6.20 -11.90 -4.45
C LEU A 47 5.36 -11.80 -5.73
N GLY A 48 5.92 -11.23 -6.80
CA GLY A 48 5.20 -11.10 -8.07
C GLY A 48 4.77 -12.45 -8.63
N VAL A 49 5.65 -13.45 -8.62
CA VAL A 49 5.33 -14.83 -9.03
C VAL A 49 4.26 -15.44 -8.12
N LEU A 50 4.35 -15.25 -6.80
CA LEU A 50 3.35 -15.77 -5.84
C LEU A 50 1.94 -15.24 -6.07
N ILE A 51 1.79 -14.00 -6.54
CA ILE A 51 0.48 -13.41 -6.86
C ILE A 51 0.02 -13.67 -8.30
N GLY A 52 0.73 -14.53 -9.04
CA GLY A 52 0.38 -14.95 -10.40
C GLY A 52 0.88 -14.04 -11.51
N LEU A 53 1.87 -13.18 -11.26
CA LEU A 53 2.52 -12.42 -12.33
C LEU A 53 3.53 -13.30 -13.07
N ASP A 54 3.67 -13.04 -14.37
CA ASP A 54 4.74 -13.60 -15.19
C ASP A 54 6.12 -13.21 -14.63
N GLU A 55 7.03 -14.18 -14.56
CA GLU A 55 8.35 -14.07 -13.93
C GLU A 55 9.18 -12.92 -14.50
N PHE A 56 9.13 -12.71 -15.83
CA PHE A 56 9.92 -11.68 -16.50
C PHE A 56 9.46 -10.25 -16.17
N VAL A 57 8.22 -10.06 -15.71
CA VAL A 57 7.66 -8.75 -15.35
C VAL A 57 7.37 -8.60 -13.86
N ALA A 58 7.46 -9.68 -13.08
CA ALA A 58 7.12 -9.74 -11.66
C ALA A 58 7.87 -8.66 -10.86
N SER A 59 9.21 -8.66 -10.92
CA SER A 59 10.05 -7.70 -10.18
C SER A 59 9.70 -6.24 -10.53
N THR A 60 9.54 -5.95 -11.81
CA THR A 60 9.23 -4.61 -12.31
C THR A 60 7.85 -4.13 -11.85
N ARG A 61 6.82 -4.98 -11.91
CA ARG A 61 5.47 -4.63 -11.46
C ARG A 61 5.41 -4.36 -9.96
N ILE A 62 6.00 -5.25 -9.15
CA ILE A 62 6.05 -5.06 -7.69
C ILE A 62 6.84 -3.79 -7.33
N ASN A 63 7.96 -3.52 -8.00
CA ASN A 63 8.73 -2.29 -7.79
C ASN A 63 7.91 -1.02 -8.11
N ARG A 64 7.09 -1.04 -9.18
CA ARG A 64 6.21 0.09 -9.52
C ARG A 64 5.15 0.32 -8.45
N TYR A 65 4.59 -0.74 -7.87
CA TYR A 65 3.66 -0.63 -6.74
C TYR A 65 4.35 -0.07 -5.48
N GLU A 66 5.54 -0.54 -5.14
CA GLU A 66 6.30 -0.03 -3.98
C GLU A 66 6.73 1.44 -4.13
N LYS A 67 6.89 1.93 -5.36
CA LYS A 67 7.23 3.32 -5.65
C LYS A 67 5.99 4.20 -5.86
N GLY A 68 4.79 3.63 -5.85
CA GLY A 68 3.56 4.35 -6.14
C GLY A 68 3.44 4.83 -7.59
N VAL A 69 4.20 4.25 -8.53
CA VAL A 69 4.05 4.56 -9.97
C VAL A 69 2.71 4.05 -10.48
N HIS A 70 2.30 2.88 -10.00
CA HIS A 70 0.97 2.33 -10.21
C HIS A 70 0.43 1.82 -8.87
N LEU A 71 -0.88 1.72 -8.77
CA LEU A 71 -1.55 1.00 -7.70
C LEU A 71 -2.05 -0.35 -8.24
N PRO A 72 -2.01 -1.42 -7.43
CA PRO A 72 -2.69 -2.65 -7.79
C PRO A 72 -4.21 -2.40 -7.84
N ASP A 73 -4.90 -3.13 -8.71
CA ASP A 73 -6.36 -3.23 -8.61
C ASP A 73 -6.77 -4.02 -7.36
N LEU A 74 -8.07 -4.05 -7.06
CA LEU A 74 -8.59 -4.69 -5.84
C LEU A 74 -8.28 -6.20 -5.79
N THR A 75 -8.36 -6.88 -6.94
CA THR A 75 -8.06 -8.32 -7.04
C THR A 75 -6.59 -8.59 -6.75
N THR A 76 -5.69 -7.84 -7.38
CA THR A 76 -4.24 -7.93 -7.16
C THR A 76 -3.90 -7.58 -5.72
N LEU A 77 -4.55 -6.57 -5.14
CA LEU A 77 -4.39 -6.19 -3.75
C LEU A 77 -4.78 -7.32 -2.79
N GLN A 78 -5.88 -8.02 -3.05
CA GLN A 78 -6.29 -9.19 -2.27
C GLN A 78 -5.26 -10.34 -2.39
N ASN A 79 -4.75 -10.61 -3.59
CA ASN A 79 -3.71 -11.63 -3.79
C ASN A 79 -2.43 -11.27 -3.04
N ILE A 80 -2.05 -9.99 -3.07
CA ILE A 80 -0.93 -9.46 -2.28
C ILE A 80 -1.16 -9.67 -0.78
N ALA A 81 -2.34 -9.30 -0.28
CA ALA A 81 -2.71 -9.44 1.13
C ALA A 81 -2.57 -10.89 1.59
N HIS A 82 -3.10 -11.83 0.80
CA HIS A 82 -3.01 -13.26 1.05
C HIS A 82 -1.57 -13.77 1.00
N ALA A 83 -0.79 -13.43 -0.03
CA ALA A 83 0.61 -13.84 -0.15
C ALA A 83 1.50 -13.30 0.97
N LEU A 84 1.14 -12.13 1.52
CA LEU A 84 1.82 -11.50 2.64
C LEU A 84 1.23 -11.85 4.01
N ASP A 85 0.16 -12.66 4.05
CA ASP A 85 -0.56 -13.07 5.27
C ASP A 85 -0.83 -11.88 6.20
N VAL A 86 -1.40 -10.82 5.60
CA VAL A 86 -1.90 -9.62 6.27
C VAL A 86 -3.27 -9.28 5.69
N PRO A 87 -4.18 -8.66 6.46
CA PRO A 87 -5.47 -8.22 5.94
C PRO A 87 -5.27 -7.01 5.01
N SER A 88 -6.08 -6.86 3.96
CA SER A 88 -5.94 -5.74 2.99
C SER A 88 -6.01 -4.35 3.64
N ALA A 89 -6.74 -4.21 4.75
CA ALA A 89 -6.83 -2.98 5.53
C ALA A 89 -5.47 -2.52 6.09
N TYR A 90 -4.53 -3.45 6.32
CA TYR A 90 -3.18 -3.16 6.79
C TYR A 90 -2.45 -2.14 5.90
N PHE A 91 -2.65 -2.20 4.58
CA PHE A 91 -1.93 -1.34 3.65
C PHE A 91 -2.33 0.14 3.77
N PHE A 92 -3.48 0.43 4.36
CA PHE A 92 -4.03 1.79 4.44
C PHE A 92 -4.05 2.33 5.86
N ALA A 93 -3.63 1.53 6.84
CA ALA A 93 -3.65 1.90 8.25
C ALA A 93 -2.43 2.73 8.64
N ASP A 94 -2.67 3.74 9.48
CA ASP A 94 -1.62 4.46 10.19
C ASP A 94 -0.84 3.53 11.16
N ASP A 95 0.27 4.05 11.70
CA ASP A 95 1.18 3.26 12.57
C ASP A 95 0.49 2.77 13.84
N GLU A 96 -0.45 3.54 14.38
CA GLU A 96 -1.16 3.19 15.60
C GLU A 96 -2.22 2.12 15.34
N LEU A 97 -2.98 2.16 14.25
CA LEU A 97 -4.02 1.17 13.99
C LEU A 97 -3.46 -0.17 13.49
N THR A 98 -2.26 -0.15 12.91
CA THR A 98 -1.64 -1.33 12.28
C THR A 98 -1.46 -2.50 13.24
N HIS A 99 -1.01 -2.24 14.47
CA HIS A 99 -0.79 -3.32 15.44
C HIS A 99 -2.10 -3.98 15.88
N ILE A 100 -3.19 -3.21 15.99
CA ILE A 100 -4.53 -3.70 16.31
C ILE A 100 -5.04 -4.61 15.19
N ILE A 101 -4.90 -4.17 13.94
CA ILE A 101 -5.31 -4.93 12.75
C ILE A 101 -4.59 -6.28 12.68
N LEU A 102 -3.26 -6.28 12.85
CA LEU A 102 -2.47 -7.52 12.82
C LEU A 102 -2.83 -8.45 13.98
N ALA A 103 -2.97 -7.92 15.20
CA ALA A 103 -3.33 -8.73 16.37
C ALA A 103 -4.70 -9.42 16.20
N HIS A 104 -5.68 -8.71 15.63
CA HIS A 104 -6.97 -9.30 15.31
C HIS A 104 -6.85 -10.38 14.21
N HIS A 105 -6.11 -10.09 13.14
CA HIS A 105 -5.89 -11.04 12.04
C HIS A 105 -5.29 -12.37 12.51
N HIS A 106 -4.24 -12.32 13.34
CA HIS A 106 -3.60 -13.52 13.88
C HIS A 106 -4.58 -14.36 14.72
N LYS A 107 -5.41 -13.73 15.57
CA LYS A 107 -6.44 -14.45 16.35
C LYS A 107 -7.46 -15.15 15.45
N THR A 108 -7.88 -14.50 14.36
CA THR A 108 -8.84 -15.13 13.44
C THR A 108 -8.24 -16.29 12.64
N ASN A 109 -6.93 -16.25 12.37
CA ASN A 109 -6.27 -17.31 11.63
C ASN A 109 -6.06 -18.56 12.51
N THR A 110 -5.76 -18.39 13.80
CA THR A 110 -5.63 -19.49 14.76
C THR A 110 -6.95 -20.21 15.02
N LEU A 111 -8.09 -19.53 14.91
CA LEU A 111 -9.41 -20.16 15.13
C LEU A 111 -9.88 -21.01 13.94
N LYS A 112 -9.31 -20.82 12.75
CA LYS A 112 -9.68 -21.59 11.55
C LYS A 112 -8.92 -22.92 11.43
N THR A 113 -7.81 -23.07 12.14
CA THR A 113 -6.98 -24.30 12.11
C THR A 113 -7.45 -25.39 13.06
N ASP A 114 -8.45 -25.11 13.90
CA ASP A 114 -8.90 -25.98 14.98
C ASP A 114 -10.28 -26.62 14.72
N THR A 115 -10.76 -26.63 13.47
CA THR A 115 -11.97 -27.38 13.10
C THR A 115 -11.58 -28.68 12.37
N PRO A 116 -11.97 -29.86 12.88
CA PRO A 116 -11.60 -31.16 12.31
C PRO A 116 -12.21 -31.41 10.92
#